data_AF-A0A413I2R9-F1
#
_entry.id   AF-A0A413I2R9-F1
#
_cell.length_a   1.000
_cell.length_b   1.000
_cell.length_c   1.000
_cell.angle_alpha   90.00
_cell.angle_beta   90.00
_cell.angle_gamma   90.00
#
_symmetry.space_group_name_H-M   'P 1'
#
loop_
_entity.id
_entity.type
_entity.pdbx_description
1 polymer ?
#
loop_
_entity_poly.entity_id
_entity_poly.type
_entity_poly.pdbx_seq_one_letter_code
_entity_poly.pdbx_strand_id
1 'polypeptide(L)'
;MNIKDAKDEIRRTLRAYTAPETYRIPRVHQRPILLIGPPGIGKTAIVEQVALECGAGFLSYTMTHHTRQSAIGLPFLTEKEYLGKHFSVTEYTMSEIIASVYQYMEDSGHKTGILFIDEINCVSETLTPVMLQFLQNKTFGNHPVPEGWLIVAAGNPPEYNQSVREFDIVTMDRVKYMEIEAELSVWQDYARDADIHPAIRSYLSLHPEHFYAMEANADGRHFVTARGWEDLSCILFSYESLGEPVTGLLFSEYLRKENIARSFSLYYRWYEKEQKDPRLADFLSGTLDTASSAVLKEALDTASVEERFAAASLTVSFLRNIFEQWSAEKERLLKYRELFSDWHRQETALPVFLKKRLESLSVRQKNGLISISDAQWEREILEKAEDLTLSSVKDRSLNETVRQFYEEKRTAFQTTEKRTAEAVRLACSLFDPGISADPPSLYLITELSKNPLSASFLGSHPVEAYLDASSALLVSDREEALKKAIREVSPDSL
;
A
#
# COMPACT_ATOMS: atom_id res chain seq x y z
N MET A 1 -7.76 1.50 -17.39
CA MET A 1 -6.80 0.55 -16.75
C MET A 1 -6.55 1.07 -15.33
N ASN A 2 -6.27 0.22 -14.34
CA ASN A 2 -6.01 0.71 -12.99
C ASN A 2 -4.52 0.91 -12.70
N ILE A 3 -4.21 1.50 -11.54
CA ILE A 3 -2.85 1.86 -11.15
C ILE A 3 -1.95 0.63 -10.93
N LYS A 4 -2.51 -0.52 -10.57
CA LYS A 4 -1.76 -1.77 -10.35
C LYS A 4 -1.31 -2.39 -11.67
N ASP A 5 -2.18 -2.42 -12.67
CA ASP A 5 -1.84 -2.85 -14.02
C ASP A 5 -0.71 -1.98 -14.62
N ALA A 6 -0.80 -0.66 -14.41
CA ALA A 6 0.23 0.29 -14.84
C ALA A 6 1.58 -0.01 -14.16
N LYS A 7 1.58 -0.25 -12.85
CA LYS A 7 2.79 -0.65 -12.08
C LYS A 7 3.45 -1.89 -12.69
N ASP A 8 2.66 -2.92 -12.98
CA ASP A 8 3.14 -4.16 -13.56
C ASP A 8 3.74 -3.96 -14.95
N GLU A 9 3.10 -3.14 -15.78
CA GLU A 9 3.56 -2.85 -17.13
C GLU A 9 4.83 -1.99 -17.16
N ILE A 10 4.98 -1.04 -16.23
CA ILE A 10 6.23 -0.28 -16.04
C ILE A 10 7.35 -1.23 -15.65
N ARG A 11 7.10 -2.15 -14.70
CA ARG A 11 8.08 -3.16 -14.26
C ARG A 11 8.55 -4.04 -15.43
N ARG A 12 7.61 -4.55 -16.23
CA ARG A 12 7.92 -5.37 -17.42
C ARG A 12 8.72 -4.58 -18.44
N THR A 13 8.35 -3.32 -18.67
CA THR A 13 9.04 -2.44 -19.63
C THR A 13 10.47 -2.13 -19.19
N LEU A 14 10.68 -1.78 -17.91
CA LEU A 14 12.00 -1.52 -17.37
C LEU A 14 12.91 -2.75 -17.54
N ARG A 15 12.41 -3.94 -17.19
CA ARG A 15 13.15 -5.20 -17.37
C ARG A 15 13.49 -5.46 -18.84
N ALA A 16 12.55 -5.25 -19.76
CA ALA A 16 12.79 -5.45 -21.19
C ALA A 16 13.83 -4.47 -21.77
N TYR A 17 13.87 -3.22 -21.27
CA TYR A 17 14.78 -2.20 -21.78
C TYR A 17 16.18 -2.29 -21.17
N THR A 18 16.31 -2.92 -20.00
CA THR A 18 17.57 -3.10 -19.27
C THR A 18 18.13 -4.53 -19.33
N ALA A 19 17.40 -5.46 -19.94
CA ALA A 19 17.79 -6.86 -20.15
C ALA A 19 19.19 -7.01 -20.77
N PRO A 20 19.82 -8.20 -20.67
CA PRO A 20 21.03 -8.52 -21.44
C PRO A 20 20.83 -8.30 -22.94
N GLU A 21 21.90 -7.95 -23.66
CA GLU A 21 21.83 -7.50 -25.07
C GLU A 21 21.02 -8.43 -25.98
N THR A 22 21.12 -9.75 -25.80
CA THR A 22 20.38 -10.77 -26.57
C THR A 22 18.86 -10.56 -26.57
N TYR A 23 18.30 -10.02 -25.49
CA TYR A 23 16.85 -9.84 -25.30
C TYR A 23 16.46 -8.36 -25.18
N ARG A 24 17.45 -7.45 -25.17
CA ARG A 24 17.22 -6.02 -24.97
C ARG A 24 16.56 -5.41 -26.20
N ILE A 25 15.46 -4.70 -25.97
CA ILE A 25 14.84 -3.90 -27.03
C ILE A 25 15.83 -2.79 -27.43
N PRO A 26 16.18 -2.63 -28.72
CA PRO A 26 17.10 -1.58 -29.17
C PRO A 26 16.60 -0.19 -28.78
N ARG A 27 17.51 0.73 -28.42
CA ARG A 27 17.16 2.06 -27.91
C ARG A 27 16.20 2.84 -28.82
N VAL A 28 16.27 2.66 -30.14
CA VAL A 28 15.34 3.29 -31.09
C VAL A 28 13.88 2.82 -30.92
N HIS A 29 13.66 1.59 -30.46
CA HIS A 29 12.33 0.99 -30.24
C HIS A 29 11.84 1.11 -28.79
N GLN A 30 12.66 1.62 -27.87
CA GLN A 30 12.30 1.79 -26.46
C GLN A 30 11.38 2.99 -26.24
N ARG A 31 10.10 2.90 -26.58
CA ARG A 31 9.14 4.01 -26.40
C ARG A 31 9.04 4.44 -24.92
N PRO A 32 9.05 5.75 -24.59
CA PRO A 32 8.73 6.25 -23.26
C PRO A 32 7.33 5.84 -22.82
N ILE A 33 7.10 5.75 -21.51
CA ILE A 33 5.76 5.49 -20.96
C ILE A 33 5.09 6.84 -20.63
N LEU A 34 3.85 7.03 -21.05
CA LEU A 34 3.04 8.19 -20.71
C LEU A 34 1.81 7.73 -19.91
N LEU A 35 1.75 8.12 -18.64
CA LEU A 35 0.67 7.84 -17.71
C LEU A 35 -0.29 9.04 -17.66
N ILE A 36 -1.50 8.90 -18.16
CA ILE A 36 -2.55 9.92 -18.03
C ILE A 36 -3.58 9.41 -17.03
N GLY A 37 -3.82 10.18 -15.96
CA GLY A 37 -4.83 9.81 -14.98
C GLY A 37 -5.05 10.91 -13.94
N PRO A 38 -6.12 10.83 -13.15
CA PRO A 38 -6.46 11.85 -12.16
C PRO A 38 -5.32 12.16 -11.18
N PRO A 39 -5.26 13.39 -10.63
CA PRO A 39 -4.29 13.72 -9.59
C PRO A 39 -4.51 12.90 -8.31
N GLY A 40 -3.42 12.64 -7.58
CA GLY A 40 -3.52 12.03 -6.26
C GLY A 40 -3.78 10.51 -6.22
N ILE A 41 -3.75 9.80 -7.35
CA ILE A 41 -3.92 8.33 -7.41
C ILE A 41 -2.63 7.51 -7.21
N GLY A 42 -1.50 8.16 -6.89
CA GLY A 42 -0.23 7.47 -6.63
C GLY A 42 0.66 7.17 -7.85
N LYS A 43 0.49 7.88 -8.99
CA LYS A 43 1.31 7.70 -10.22
C LYS A 43 2.82 7.74 -9.94
N THR A 44 3.29 8.75 -9.22
CA THR A 44 4.72 8.89 -8.85
C THR A 44 5.18 7.76 -7.93
N ALA A 45 4.36 7.42 -6.92
CA ALA A 45 4.68 6.40 -5.94
C ALA A 45 4.84 5.01 -6.57
N ILE A 46 3.98 4.62 -7.54
CA ILE A 46 4.13 3.32 -8.20
C ILE A 46 5.40 3.23 -9.05
N VAL A 47 5.86 4.34 -9.64
CA VAL A 47 7.09 4.37 -10.45
C VAL A 47 8.31 4.21 -9.55
N GLU A 48 8.33 4.92 -8.42
CA GLU A 48 9.36 4.79 -7.39
C GLU A 48 9.42 3.36 -6.84
N GLN A 49 8.26 2.77 -6.51
CA GLN A 49 8.18 1.38 -6.06
C GLN A 49 8.75 0.41 -7.10
N VAL A 50 8.47 0.61 -8.40
CA VAL A 50 9.02 -0.25 -9.46
C VAL A 50 10.53 -0.13 -9.56
N ALA A 51 11.08 1.08 -9.43
CA ALA A 51 12.52 1.30 -9.44
C ALA A 51 13.19 0.55 -8.27
N LEU A 52 12.65 0.70 -7.05
CA LEU A 52 13.11 0.00 -5.86
C LEU A 52 13.05 -1.53 -6.03
N GLU A 53 11.90 -2.07 -6.46
CA GLU A 53 11.70 -3.51 -6.70
C GLU A 53 12.64 -4.10 -7.76
N CYS A 54 13.11 -3.28 -8.70
CA CYS A 54 14.05 -3.68 -9.75
C CYS A 54 15.51 -3.37 -9.43
N GLY A 55 15.81 -2.77 -8.27
CA GLY A 55 17.16 -2.30 -7.92
C GLY A 55 17.70 -1.22 -8.87
N ALA A 56 16.80 -0.43 -9.45
CA ALA A 56 17.12 0.65 -10.39
C ALA A 56 17.05 2.02 -9.69
N GLY A 57 17.78 2.99 -10.21
CA GLY A 57 17.70 4.38 -9.75
C GLY A 57 16.33 5.01 -10.03
N PHE A 58 15.94 5.98 -9.21
CA PHE A 58 14.72 6.77 -9.41
C PHE A 58 15.04 8.26 -9.27
N LEU A 59 14.60 9.04 -10.26
CA LEU A 59 14.78 10.48 -10.29
C LEU A 59 13.49 11.12 -10.81
N SER A 60 12.92 12.06 -10.06
CA SER A 60 11.63 12.68 -10.35
C SER A 60 11.78 14.19 -10.56
N TYR A 61 11.15 14.71 -11.60
CA TYR A 61 11.11 16.13 -11.95
C TYR A 61 9.67 16.59 -12.24
N THR A 62 9.25 17.69 -11.64
CA THR A 62 7.94 18.32 -11.91
C THR A 62 8.12 19.52 -12.83
N MET A 63 7.55 19.48 -14.04
CA MET A 63 7.88 20.45 -15.09
C MET A 63 7.23 21.84 -14.93
N THR A 64 6.21 21.99 -14.09
CA THR A 64 5.42 23.22 -13.97
C THR A 64 6.19 24.43 -13.46
N HIS A 65 7.29 24.22 -12.71
CA HIS A 65 8.13 25.30 -12.18
C HIS A 65 9.42 25.55 -12.97
N HIS A 66 9.69 24.77 -14.01
CA HIS A 66 10.91 24.93 -14.79
C HIS A 66 10.78 25.98 -15.89
N THR A 67 11.90 26.62 -16.21
CA THR A 67 12.01 27.49 -17.37
C THR A 67 12.50 26.72 -18.59
N ARG A 68 12.32 27.30 -19.77
CA ARG A 68 12.95 26.78 -21.01
C ARG A 68 14.47 26.62 -20.87
N GLN A 69 15.11 27.50 -20.13
CA GLN A 69 16.56 27.50 -19.93
C GLN A 69 17.00 26.32 -19.05
N SER A 70 16.28 26.00 -17.97
CA SER A 70 16.58 24.83 -17.13
C SER A 70 16.41 23.51 -17.90
N ALA A 71 15.43 23.45 -18.80
CA ALA A 71 15.14 22.25 -19.58
C ALA A 71 16.07 22.05 -20.80
N ILE A 72 16.46 23.12 -21.50
CA ILE A 72 17.31 23.03 -22.71
C ILE A 72 18.81 23.25 -22.39
N GLY A 73 19.11 24.03 -21.35
CA GLY A 73 20.43 24.59 -21.08
C GLY A 73 20.52 26.07 -21.45
N LEU A 74 21.63 26.70 -21.09
CA LEU A 74 21.93 28.10 -21.43
C LEU A 74 22.68 28.17 -22.76
N PRO A 75 22.33 29.12 -23.65
CA PRO A 75 23.05 29.30 -24.89
C PRO A 75 24.42 29.94 -24.63
N PHE A 76 25.45 29.44 -25.30
CA PHE A 76 26.78 30.05 -25.34
C PHE A 76 27.33 30.05 -26.76
N LEU A 77 28.22 31.00 -27.05
CA LEU A 77 28.84 31.11 -28.36
C LEU A 77 30.08 30.23 -28.43
N THR A 78 30.21 29.48 -29.52
CA THR A 78 31.40 28.70 -29.83
C THR A 78 31.83 28.96 -31.28
N GLU A 79 33.12 28.98 -31.54
CA GLU A 79 33.67 29.13 -32.88
C GLU A 79 33.77 27.75 -33.54
N LYS A 80 33.14 27.60 -34.72
CA LYS A 80 33.22 26.38 -35.52
C LYS A 80 33.71 26.67 -36.91
N GLU A 81 34.49 25.74 -37.45
CA GLU A 81 34.96 25.81 -38.82
C GLU A 81 34.04 25.02 -39.75
N TYR A 82 33.46 25.71 -40.73
CA TYR A 82 32.67 25.11 -41.80
C TYR A 82 33.28 25.48 -43.15
N LEU A 83 33.63 24.48 -43.95
CA LEU A 83 34.20 24.67 -45.29
C LEU A 83 35.43 25.60 -45.32
N GLY A 84 36.31 25.51 -44.32
CA GLY A 84 37.53 26.34 -44.23
C GLY A 84 37.31 27.76 -43.73
N LYS A 85 36.12 28.08 -43.20
CA LYS A 85 35.78 29.41 -42.64
C LYS A 85 35.27 29.28 -41.21
N HIS A 86 35.72 30.16 -40.33
CA HIS A 86 35.25 30.23 -38.95
C HIS A 86 33.93 31.01 -38.86
N PHE A 87 32.99 30.42 -38.12
CA PHE A 87 31.70 31.00 -37.79
C PHE A 87 31.44 30.85 -36.30
N SER A 88 31.05 31.95 -35.66
CA SER A 88 30.45 31.91 -34.34
C SER A 88 29.07 31.28 -34.44
N VAL A 89 28.86 30.16 -33.76
CA VAL A 89 27.57 29.45 -33.67
C VAL A 89 27.10 29.37 -32.23
N THR A 90 25.78 29.24 -32.07
CA THR A 90 25.16 29.06 -30.76
C THR A 90 25.11 27.57 -30.40
N GLU A 91 25.65 27.22 -29.24
CA GLU A 91 25.47 25.90 -28.60
C GLU A 91 24.75 26.06 -27.25
N TYR A 92 24.30 24.94 -26.68
CA TYR A 92 23.60 24.91 -25.40
C TYR A 92 24.36 24.05 -24.41
N THR A 93 24.37 24.46 -23.13
CA THR A 93 24.89 23.63 -22.05
C THR A 93 24.03 22.40 -21.83
N MET A 94 24.55 21.41 -21.11
CA MET A 94 23.72 20.31 -20.61
C MET A 94 22.58 20.87 -19.75
N SER A 95 21.39 20.28 -19.88
CA SER A 95 20.25 20.64 -19.03
C SER A 95 20.45 20.14 -17.61
N GLU A 96 19.86 20.84 -16.63
CA GLU A 96 19.92 20.43 -15.22
C GLU A 96 19.31 19.04 -15.01
N ILE A 97 18.28 18.71 -15.79
CA ILE A 97 17.60 17.40 -15.74
C ILE A 97 18.56 16.30 -16.20
N ILE A 98 19.29 16.47 -17.30
CA ILE A 98 20.23 15.44 -17.75
C ILE A 98 21.46 15.37 -16.84
N ALA A 99 21.96 16.52 -16.39
CA ALA A 99 23.10 16.60 -15.47
C ALA A 99 22.80 15.86 -14.15
N SER A 100 21.60 16.02 -13.59
CA SER A 100 21.20 15.31 -12.37
C SER A 100 21.11 13.79 -12.55
N VAL A 101 20.73 13.30 -13.73
CA VAL A 101 20.76 11.85 -14.01
C VAL A 101 22.19 11.33 -13.92
N TYR A 102 23.15 12.00 -14.58
CA TYR A 102 24.55 11.60 -14.52
C TYR A 102 25.11 11.69 -13.10
N GLN A 103 24.82 12.79 -12.39
CA GLN A 103 25.23 12.95 -10.99
C GLN A 103 24.69 11.81 -10.11
N TYR A 104 23.40 11.47 -10.26
CA TYR A 104 22.78 10.36 -9.53
C TYR A 104 23.47 9.03 -9.85
N MET A 105 23.82 8.78 -11.12
CA MET A 105 24.55 7.57 -11.51
C MET A 105 25.92 7.48 -10.86
N GLU A 106 26.64 8.61 -10.74
CA GLU A 106 27.94 8.68 -10.08
C GLU A 106 27.83 8.47 -8.56
N ASP A 107 26.86 9.12 -7.91
CA ASP A 107 26.70 9.08 -6.46
C ASP A 107 26.17 7.72 -5.96
N SER A 108 25.23 7.12 -6.70
CA SER A 108 24.57 5.87 -6.30
C SER A 108 25.20 4.61 -6.89
N GLY A 109 25.98 4.74 -7.97
CA GLY A 109 26.49 3.62 -8.76
C GLY A 109 25.43 2.90 -9.60
N HIS A 110 24.16 3.35 -9.60
CA HIS A 110 23.12 2.77 -10.45
C HIS A 110 23.36 3.09 -11.92
N LYS A 111 23.58 2.06 -12.73
CA LYS A 111 23.72 2.18 -14.20
C LYS A 111 22.39 2.19 -14.95
N THR A 112 21.31 1.80 -14.28
CA THR A 112 19.95 1.71 -14.83
C THR A 112 18.99 2.43 -13.90
N GLY A 113 17.99 3.11 -14.45
CA GLY A 113 17.07 3.91 -13.65
C GLY A 113 15.77 4.25 -14.36
N ILE A 114 14.91 5.00 -13.66
CA ILE A 114 13.73 5.63 -14.21
C ILE A 114 13.87 7.15 -14.04
N LEU A 115 13.78 7.88 -15.15
CA LEU A 115 13.57 9.32 -15.17
C LEU A 115 12.07 9.58 -15.25
N PHE A 116 11.49 10.03 -14.14
CA PHE A 116 10.07 10.35 -14.03
C PHE A 116 9.83 11.85 -14.22
N ILE A 117 8.96 12.20 -15.17
CA ILE A 117 8.56 13.57 -15.45
C ILE A 117 7.10 13.76 -15.10
N ASP A 118 6.82 14.49 -14.03
CA ASP A 118 5.45 14.80 -13.60
C ASP A 118 4.90 16.07 -14.27
N GLU A 119 3.59 16.11 -14.40
CA GLU A 119 2.81 17.21 -15.00
C GLU A 119 3.27 17.59 -16.42
N ILE A 120 3.68 16.61 -17.24
CA ILE A 120 4.30 16.85 -18.55
C ILE A 120 3.41 17.64 -19.53
N ASN A 121 2.09 17.52 -19.39
CA ASN A 121 1.11 18.19 -20.23
C ASN A 121 0.56 19.50 -19.64
N CYS A 122 1.04 19.92 -18.46
CA CYS A 122 0.66 21.18 -17.81
C CYS A 122 1.75 22.25 -17.93
N VAL A 123 2.72 22.06 -18.83
CA VAL A 123 3.84 22.98 -19.04
C VAL A 123 3.43 24.26 -19.78
N SER A 124 4.25 25.30 -19.63
CA SER A 124 4.07 26.55 -20.38
C SER A 124 4.15 26.34 -21.90
N GLU A 125 3.56 27.26 -22.65
CA GLU A 125 3.59 27.24 -24.13
C GLU A 125 5.02 27.17 -24.68
N THR A 126 5.93 27.91 -24.04
CA THR A 126 7.34 27.97 -24.46
C THR A 126 8.10 26.66 -24.23
N LEU A 127 7.61 25.80 -23.31
CA LEU A 127 8.19 24.50 -22.99
C LEU A 127 7.56 23.34 -23.75
N THR A 128 6.35 23.53 -24.31
CA THR A 128 5.62 22.46 -24.99
C THR A 128 6.46 21.82 -26.10
N PRO A 129 7.11 22.55 -27.03
CA PRO A 129 7.92 21.93 -28.08
C PRO A 129 9.09 21.10 -27.53
N VAL A 130 9.66 21.52 -26.40
CA VAL A 130 10.76 20.82 -25.72
C VAL A 130 10.27 19.50 -25.14
N MET A 131 9.08 19.47 -24.53
CA MET A 131 8.50 18.24 -23.98
C MET A 131 8.13 17.25 -25.09
N LEU A 132 7.57 17.73 -26.20
CA LEU A 132 7.30 16.89 -27.36
C LEU A 132 8.60 16.30 -27.92
N GLN A 133 9.63 17.12 -28.12
CA GLN A 133 10.95 16.65 -28.55
C GLN A 133 11.51 15.61 -27.57
N PHE A 134 11.36 15.84 -26.26
CA PHE A 134 11.84 14.93 -25.22
C PHE A 134 11.15 13.56 -25.31
N LEU A 135 9.81 13.51 -25.40
CA LEU A 135 9.08 12.26 -25.56
C LEU A 135 9.42 11.53 -26.87
N GLN A 136 9.63 12.28 -27.95
CA GLN A 136 9.87 11.69 -29.27
C GLN A 136 11.31 11.21 -29.46
N ASN A 137 12.29 11.97 -28.95
CA ASN A 137 13.72 11.77 -29.25
C ASN A 137 14.55 11.39 -28.01
N LYS A 138 13.96 11.43 -26.80
CA LYS A 138 14.63 11.07 -25.52
C LYS A 138 15.83 11.98 -25.24
N THR A 139 15.67 13.26 -25.59
CA THR A 139 16.69 14.30 -25.46
C THR A 139 16.12 15.54 -24.83
N PHE A 140 16.86 16.17 -23.94
CA PHE A 140 16.65 17.55 -23.53
C PHE A 140 17.65 18.43 -24.27
N GLY A 141 17.17 19.33 -25.13
CA GLY A 141 18.02 20.03 -26.10
C GLY A 141 18.74 19.04 -27.01
N ASN A 142 20.07 19.09 -27.03
CA ASN A 142 20.91 18.18 -27.81
C ASN A 142 21.44 16.99 -26.99
N HIS A 143 21.09 16.90 -25.71
CA HIS A 143 21.65 15.92 -24.79
C HIS A 143 20.69 14.73 -24.59
N PRO A 144 21.11 13.50 -24.94
CA PRO A 144 20.29 12.32 -24.74
C PRO A 144 20.19 11.93 -23.27
N VAL A 145 19.03 11.39 -22.89
CA VAL A 145 18.90 10.61 -21.65
C VAL A 145 19.85 9.40 -21.73
N PRO A 146 20.65 9.13 -20.67
CA PRO A 146 21.60 8.02 -20.66
C PRO A 146 20.97 6.67 -21.00
N GLU A 147 21.77 5.76 -21.58
CA GLU A 147 21.30 4.40 -21.81
C GLU A 147 21.02 3.67 -20.49
N GLY A 148 20.06 2.74 -20.50
CA GLY A 148 19.63 2.05 -19.29
C GLY A 148 18.63 2.84 -18.42
N TRP A 149 18.31 4.08 -18.79
CA TRP A 149 17.29 4.89 -18.13
C TRP A 149 15.98 4.89 -18.89
N LEU A 150 14.93 4.37 -18.25
CA LEU A 150 13.56 4.39 -18.75
C LEU A 150 12.96 5.79 -18.51
N ILE A 151 12.30 6.34 -19.53
CA ILE A 151 11.53 7.58 -19.38
C ILE A 151 10.08 7.21 -19.07
N VAL A 152 9.57 7.71 -17.96
CA VAL A 152 8.16 7.65 -17.60
C VAL A 152 7.68 9.08 -17.39
N ALA A 153 6.59 9.47 -18.04
CA ALA A 153 5.98 10.77 -17.87
C ALA A 153 4.55 10.62 -17.35
N ALA A 154 4.11 11.55 -16.50
CA ALA A 154 2.75 11.60 -15.99
C ALA A 154 2.08 12.92 -16.35
N GLY A 155 0.81 12.83 -16.73
CA GLY A 155 -0.03 13.98 -17.03
C GLY A 155 -1.41 13.83 -16.42
N ASN A 156 -2.16 14.92 -16.47
CA ASN A 156 -3.55 14.98 -16.01
C ASN A 156 -4.50 14.96 -17.22
N PRO A 157 -5.65 14.27 -17.15
CA PRO A 157 -6.66 14.40 -18.18
C PRO A 157 -7.17 15.85 -18.28
N PRO A 158 -7.64 16.29 -19.47
CA PRO A 158 -8.07 17.67 -19.70
C PRO A 158 -9.18 18.13 -18.76
N GLU A 159 -10.06 17.22 -18.33
CA GLU A 159 -11.17 17.56 -17.42
C GLU A 159 -10.71 18.02 -16.04
N TYR A 160 -9.51 17.62 -15.59
CA TYR A 160 -9.04 17.89 -14.23
C TYR A 160 -8.21 19.18 -14.10
N ASN A 161 -7.59 19.65 -15.18
CA ASN A 161 -6.73 20.83 -15.13
C ASN A 161 -6.80 21.63 -16.44
N GLN A 162 -7.26 22.89 -16.34
CA GLN A 162 -7.39 23.82 -17.47
C GLN A 162 -6.07 24.16 -18.17
N SER A 163 -4.92 23.92 -17.52
CA SER A 163 -3.59 24.15 -18.13
C SER A 163 -3.12 22.95 -18.97
N VAL A 164 -3.91 21.87 -19.02
CA VAL A 164 -3.59 20.67 -19.78
C VAL A 164 -3.61 20.96 -21.28
N ARG A 165 -2.56 20.53 -21.94
CA ARG A 165 -2.44 20.52 -23.40
C ARG A 165 -2.47 19.08 -23.89
N GLU A 166 -3.32 18.82 -24.87
CA GLU A 166 -3.38 17.50 -25.49
C GLU A 166 -2.16 17.25 -26.38
N PHE A 167 -1.73 16.00 -26.45
CA PHE A 167 -0.65 15.57 -27.32
C PHE A 167 -1.18 15.25 -28.72
N ASP A 168 -0.43 15.62 -29.75
CA ASP A 168 -0.77 15.28 -31.12
C ASP A 168 -0.58 13.78 -31.42
N ILE A 169 -1.22 13.30 -32.48
CA ILE A 169 -1.16 11.88 -32.91
C ILE A 169 0.29 11.43 -33.13
N VAL A 170 1.15 12.31 -33.61
CA VAL A 170 2.57 12.02 -33.88
C VAL A 170 3.34 11.72 -32.59
N THR A 171 3.09 12.50 -31.52
CA THR A 171 3.69 12.23 -30.22
C THR A 171 3.12 10.97 -29.59
N MET A 172 1.81 10.78 -29.71
CA MET A 172 1.10 9.62 -29.18
C MET A 172 1.57 8.30 -29.80
N ASP A 173 1.92 8.27 -31.10
CA ASP A 173 2.49 7.08 -31.74
C ASP A 173 3.91 6.72 -31.25
N ARG A 174 4.63 7.66 -30.61
CA ARG A 174 6.01 7.44 -30.15
C ARG A 174 6.12 7.05 -28.68
N VAL A 175 5.00 7.01 -27.95
CA VAL A 175 4.95 6.66 -26.53
C VAL A 175 4.12 5.40 -26.30
N LYS A 176 4.31 4.75 -25.15
CA LYS A 176 3.37 3.77 -24.58
C LYS A 176 2.37 4.56 -23.75
N TYR A 177 1.21 4.85 -24.34
CA TYR A 177 0.14 5.58 -23.68
C TYR A 177 -0.65 4.66 -22.74
N MET A 178 -0.85 5.11 -21.50
CA MET A 178 -1.57 4.38 -20.46
C MET A 178 -2.55 5.33 -19.78
N GLU A 179 -3.85 5.06 -19.96
CA GLU A 179 -4.91 5.76 -19.26
C GLU A 179 -5.26 5.04 -17.96
N ILE A 180 -5.08 5.75 -16.86
CA ILE A 180 -5.23 5.24 -15.51
C ILE A 180 -6.48 5.85 -14.88
N GLU A 181 -7.35 4.99 -14.37
CA GLU A 181 -8.55 5.37 -13.65
C GLU A 181 -8.36 5.19 -12.14
N ALA A 182 -9.08 6.00 -11.36
CA ALA A 182 -9.14 5.86 -9.92
C ALA A 182 -10.08 4.70 -9.56
N GLU A 183 -9.52 3.56 -9.17
CA GLU A 183 -10.31 2.38 -8.78
C GLU A 183 -10.24 2.17 -7.26
N LEU A 184 -11.39 2.25 -6.58
CA LEU A 184 -11.47 2.07 -5.13
C LEU A 184 -10.99 0.68 -4.69
N SER A 185 -11.29 -0.38 -5.45
CA SER A 185 -10.93 -1.75 -5.08
C SER A 185 -9.41 -1.91 -4.91
N VAL A 186 -8.64 -1.31 -5.82
CA VAL A 186 -7.18 -1.30 -5.83
C VAL A 186 -6.64 -0.38 -4.75
N TRP A 187 -7.27 0.77 -4.53
CA TRP A 187 -6.90 1.66 -3.43
C TRP A 187 -7.17 1.03 -2.05
N GLN A 188 -8.24 0.25 -1.89
CA GLN A 188 -8.52 -0.49 -0.66
C GLN A 188 -7.46 -1.58 -0.37
N ASP A 189 -6.89 -2.19 -1.42
CA ASP A 189 -5.74 -3.09 -1.26
C ASP A 189 -4.53 -2.34 -0.73
N TYR A 190 -4.20 -1.18 -1.31
CA TYR A 190 -3.16 -0.29 -0.78
C TYR A 190 -3.45 0.18 0.65
N ALA A 191 -4.68 0.60 0.92
CA ALA A 191 -5.11 1.17 2.19
C ALA A 191 -4.99 0.17 3.36
N ARG A 192 -5.10 -1.14 3.07
CA ARG A 192 -4.81 -2.20 4.04
C ARG A 192 -3.34 -2.23 4.42
N ASP A 193 -2.45 -2.20 3.42
CA ASP A 193 -1.01 -2.30 3.62
C ASP A 193 -0.41 -1.02 4.22
N ALA A 194 -0.97 0.15 3.86
CA ALA A 194 -0.56 1.46 4.36
C ALA A 194 -1.20 1.86 5.71
N ASP A 195 -1.94 0.93 6.33
CA ASP A 195 -2.63 1.15 7.62
C ASP A 195 -3.56 2.38 7.63
N ILE A 196 -4.31 2.59 6.56
CA ILE A 196 -5.29 3.69 6.49
C ILE A 196 -6.40 3.46 7.53
N HIS A 197 -6.85 4.56 8.13
CA HIS A 197 -7.80 4.60 9.22
C HIS A 197 -9.05 3.75 8.93
N PRO A 198 -9.42 2.79 9.80
CA PRO A 198 -10.51 1.87 9.53
C PRO A 198 -11.84 2.57 9.23
N ALA A 199 -12.14 3.69 9.89
CA ALA A 199 -13.34 4.48 9.62
C ALA A 199 -13.42 5.01 8.17
N ILE A 200 -12.29 5.38 7.57
CA ILE A 200 -12.25 5.86 6.17
C ILE A 200 -12.49 4.68 5.23
N ARG A 201 -11.80 3.56 5.48
CA ARG A 201 -11.91 2.35 4.64
C ARG A 201 -13.31 1.77 4.66
N SER A 202 -13.94 1.72 5.82
CA SER A 202 -15.31 1.24 5.97
C SER A 202 -16.32 2.21 5.37
N TYR A 203 -16.15 3.53 5.57
CA TYR A 203 -16.98 4.54 4.93
C TYR A 203 -16.96 4.43 3.40
N LEU A 204 -15.77 4.33 2.81
CA LEU A 204 -15.62 4.24 1.35
C LEU A 204 -16.13 2.92 0.79
N SER A 205 -16.12 1.85 1.59
CA SER A 205 -16.76 0.58 1.22
C SER A 205 -18.28 0.70 1.16
N LEU A 206 -18.88 1.53 2.03
CA LEU A 206 -20.30 1.83 2.03
C LEU A 206 -20.70 2.86 0.96
N HIS A 207 -19.81 3.82 0.66
CA HIS A 207 -20.00 4.89 -0.32
C HIS A 207 -18.89 4.92 -1.39
N PRO A 208 -18.82 3.94 -2.31
CA PRO A 208 -17.76 3.89 -3.31
C PRO A 208 -17.69 5.14 -4.21
N GLU A 209 -18.83 5.77 -4.47
CA GLU A 209 -18.98 6.99 -5.26
C GLU A 209 -18.29 8.22 -4.64
N HIS A 210 -17.96 8.16 -3.35
CA HIS A 210 -17.25 9.23 -2.63
C HIS A 210 -15.72 9.09 -2.66
N PHE A 211 -15.19 8.01 -3.24
CA PHE A 211 -13.76 7.78 -3.32
C PHE A 211 -13.04 8.88 -4.09
N TYR A 212 -13.57 9.25 -5.25
CA TYR A 212 -12.98 10.24 -6.12
C TYR A 212 -14.06 11.08 -6.79
N ALA A 213 -14.04 12.40 -6.58
CA ALA A 213 -15.02 13.31 -7.16
C ALA A 213 -14.36 14.66 -7.47
N MET A 214 -14.68 15.24 -8.63
CA MET A 214 -14.20 16.55 -9.05
C MET A 214 -15.34 17.30 -9.73
N GLU A 215 -15.67 18.48 -9.22
CA GLU A 215 -16.73 19.36 -9.76
C GLU A 215 -16.23 20.80 -9.79
N ALA A 216 -16.66 21.57 -10.78
CA ALA A 216 -16.36 22.99 -10.90
C ALA A 216 -17.66 23.77 -11.05
N ASN A 217 -17.97 24.62 -10.06
CA ASN A 217 -19.18 25.44 -10.00
C ASN A 217 -18.78 26.93 -9.89
N ALA A 218 -19.78 27.82 -9.83
CA ALA A 218 -19.56 29.27 -9.71
C ALA A 218 -18.73 29.66 -8.48
N ASP A 219 -18.82 28.89 -7.40
CA ASP A 219 -18.13 29.12 -6.12
C ASP A 219 -16.69 28.56 -6.08
N GLY A 220 -16.26 27.82 -7.11
CA GLY A 220 -14.91 27.28 -7.22
C GLY A 220 -14.86 25.80 -7.64
N ARG A 221 -13.67 25.20 -7.45
CA ARG A 221 -13.44 23.77 -7.71
C ARG A 221 -13.59 22.99 -6.41
N HIS A 222 -14.47 21.98 -6.42
CA HIS A 222 -14.74 21.10 -5.29
C HIS A 222 -14.25 19.70 -5.62
N PHE A 223 -13.52 19.08 -4.70
CA PHE A 223 -12.90 17.80 -5.00
C PHE A 223 -12.61 16.91 -3.80
N VAL A 224 -12.53 15.62 -4.09
CA VAL A 224 -12.04 14.56 -3.21
C VAL A 224 -11.13 13.65 -4.05
N THR A 225 -9.97 13.31 -3.51
CA THR A 225 -8.98 12.44 -4.17
C THR A 225 -8.53 11.36 -3.21
N ALA A 226 -7.92 10.29 -3.75
CA ALA A 226 -7.32 9.23 -2.95
C ALA A 226 -6.29 9.76 -1.93
N ARG A 227 -5.43 10.72 -2.35
CA ARG A 227 -4.51 11.43 -1.45
C ARG A 227 -5.23 12.15 -0.31
N GLY A 228 -6.35 12.80 -0.59
CA GLY A 228 -7.12 13.52 0.45
C GLY A 228 -7.62 12.61 1.56
N TRP A 229 -8.01 11.38 1.22
CA TRP A 229 -8.39 10.35 2.21
C TRP A 229 -7.19 9.85 3.02
N GLU A 230 -6.04 9.69 2.38
CA GLU A 230 -4.80 9.28 3.05
C GLU A 230 -4.28 10.35 4.02
N ASP A 231 -4.22 11.60 3.58
CA ASP A 231 -3.82 12.71 4.45
C ASP A 231 -4.79 12.87 5.65
N LEU A 232 -6.09 12.68 5.41
CA LEU A 232 -7.10 12.67 6.47
C LEU A 232 -6.89 11.50 7.46
N SER A 233 -6.48 10.34 6.98
CA SER A 233 -6.15 9.18 7.82
C SER A 233 -5.02 9.52 8.80
N CYS A 234 -3.95 10.16 8.31
CA CYS A 234 -2.81 10.51 9.14
C CYS A 234 -3.20 11.46 10.29
N ILE A 235 -4.00 12.50 9.99
CA ILE A 235 -4.42 13.45 11.03
C ILE A 235 -5.41 12.83 12.03
N LEU A 236 -6.27 11.91 11.58
CA LEU A 236 -7.19 11.18 12.46
C LEU A 236 -6.45 10.38 13.52
N PHE A 237 -5.47 9.55 13.13
CA PHE A 237 -4.66 8.79 14.09
C PHE A 237 -3.95 9.72 15.08
N SER A 238 -3.41 10.85 14.60
CA SER A 238 -2.74 11.82 15.47
C SER A 238 -3.71 12.43 16.48
N TYR A 239 -4.90 12.84 16.05
CA TYR A 239 -5.86 13.50 16.94
C TYR A 239 -6.45 12.52 17.95
N GLU A 240 -6.79 11.30 17.53
CA GLU A 240 -7.26 10.25 18.44
C GLU A 240 -6.21 9.91 19.50
N SER A 241 -4.94 9.81 19.10
CA SER A 241 -3.83 9.52 20.03
C SER A 241 -3.58 10.66 21.03
N LEU A 242 -3.80 11.91 20.63
CA LEU A 242 -3.64 13.09 21.48
C LEU A 242 -4.92 13.43 22.27
N GLY A 243 -6.05 12.80 21.96
CA GLY A 243 -7.36 13.15 22.53
C GLY A 243 -7.91 14.48 22.04
N GLU A 244 -7.45 14.97 20.88
CA GLU A 244 -7.92 16.21 20.27
C GLU A 244 -9.28 16.00 19.58
N PRO A 245 -10.16 17.02 19.56
CA PRO A 245 -11.49 16.88 19.00
C PRO A 245 -11.46 16.75 17.46
N VAL A 246 -12.05 15.67 16.95
CA VAL A 246 -12.28 15.47 15.52
C VAL A 246 -13.60 16.12 15.12
N THR A 247 -13.55 17.13 14.24
CA THR A 247 -14.72 17.95 13.88
C THR A 247 -15.04 17.88 12.39
N GLY A 248 -16.27 18.23 12.02
CA GLY A 248 -16.67 18.33 10.60
C GLY A 248 -15.85 19.37 9.80
N LEU A 249 -15.31 20.39 10.48
CA LEU A 249 -14.42 21.36 9.85
C LEU A 249 -13.11 20.71 9.41
N LEU A 250 -12.51 19.87 10.27
CA LEU A 250 -11.32 19.08 9.91
C LEU A 250 -11.55 18.27 8.64
N PHE A 251 -12.69 17.57 8.54
CA PHE A 251 -13.00 16.79 7.34
C PHE A 251 -13.08 17.65 6.08
N SER A 252 -13.63 18.86 6.17
CA SER A 252 -13.74 19.78 5.03
C SER A 252 -12.40 20.35 4.54
N GLU A 253 -11.36 20.36 5.40
CA GLU A 253 -10.02 20.82 5.02
C GLU A 253 -9.34 19.87 4.03
N TYR A 254 -9.57 18.56 4.18
CA TYR A 254 -9.01 17.49 3.33
C TYR A 254 -9.99 17.05 2.24
N LEU A 255 -11.29 16.93 2.55
CA LEU A 255 -12.35 16.54 1.63
C LEU A 255 -13.07 17.81 1.16
N ARG A 256 -12.53 18.46 0.11
CA ARG A 256 -13.01 19.75 -0.41
C ARG A 256 -14.31 19.65 -1.21
N LYS A 257 -15.21 18.77 -0.81
CA LYS A 257 -16.58 18.65 -1.32
C LYS A 257 -17.53 18.48 -0.13
N GLU A 258 -18.34 19.51 0.11
CA GLU A 258 -19.08 19.69 1.37
C GLU A 258 -20.04 18.53 1.67
N ASN A 259 -20.72 17.99 0.65
CA ASN A 259 -21.63 16.87 0.83
C ASN A 259 -20.90 15.58 1.27
N ILE A 260 -19.73 15.30 0.71
CA ILE A 260 -18.90 14.14 1.07
C ILE A 260 -18.33 14.33 2.49
N ALA A 261 -17.75 15.49 2.78
CA ALA A 261 -17.24 15.79 4.12
C ALA A 261 -18.32 15.68 5.20
N ARG A 262 -19.53 16.18 4.94
CA ARG A 262 -20.68 16.05 5.83
C ARG A 262 -21.12 14.60 5.99
N SER A 263 -21.21 13.84 4.90
CA SER A 263 -21.58 12.43 4.93
C SER A 263 -20.57 11.61 5.75
N PHE A 264 -19.27 11.81 5.52
CA PHE A 264 -18.21 11.19 6.33
C PHE A 264 -18.30 11.63 7.79
N SER A 265 -18.60 12.90 8.07
CA SER A 265 -18.78 13.39 9.44
C SER A 265 -19.89 12.68 10.20
N LEU A 266 -21.01 12.38 9.52
CA LEU A 266 -22.12 11.64 10.14
C LEU A 266 -21.72 10.18 10.39
N TYR A 267 -21.06 9.54 9.43
CA TYR A 267 -20.55 8.20 9.58
C TYR A 267 -19.53 8.08 10.73
N TYR A 268 -18.58 9.00 10.81
CA TYR A 268 -17.53 8.99 11.82
C TYR A 268 -18.10 9.13 13.24
N ARG A 269 -19.23 9.81 13.43
CA ARG A 269 -19.92 9.84 14.74
C ARG A 269 -20.43 8.47 15.18
N TRP A 270 -20.94 7.66 14.24
CA TRP A 270 -21.31 6.28 14.54
C TRP A 270 -20.08 5.45 14.88
N TYR A 271 -19.00 5.61 14.11
CA TYR A 271 -17.72 4.96 14.40
C TYR A 271 -17.19 5.31 15.80
N GLU A 272 -17.16 6.58 16.16
CA GLU A 272 -16.72 7.05 17.48
C GLU A 272 -17.62 6.54 18.61
N LYS A 273 -18.94 6.52 18.39
CA LYS A 273 -19.91 5.97 19.35
C LYS A 273 -19.63 4.49 19.63
N GLU A 274 -19.50 3.69 18.58
CA GLU A 274 -19.24 2.24 18.71
C GLU A 274 -17.85 1.97 19.28
N GLN A 275 -16.85 2.80 18.95
CA GLN A 275 -15.49 2.68 19.49
C GLN A 275 -15.44 2.92 21.01
N LYS A 276 -16.29 3.81 21.54
CA LYS A 276 -16.39 4.09 22.98
C LYS A 276 -17.20 3.05 23.74
N ASP A 277 -17.94 2.18 23.06
CA ASP A 277 -18.76 1.15 23.68
C ASP A 277 -17.93 -0.13 23.93
N PRO A 278 -17.62 -0.48 25.20
CA PRO A 278 -16.82 -1.66 25.50
C PRO A 278 -17.55 -2.97 25.18
N ARG A 279 -18.88 -2.96 25.03
CA ARG A 279 -19.69 -4.17 24.83
C ARG A 279 -19.27 -4.94 23.59
N LEU A 280 -18.88 -4.24 22.52
CA LEU A 280 -18.43 -4.89 21.29
C LEU A 280 -17.12 -5.65 21.51
N ALA A 281 -16.13 -5.02 22.15
CA ALA A 281 -14.85 -5.66 22.46
C ALA A 281 -15.04 -6.84 23.43
N ASP A 282 -15.84 -6.66 24.48
CA ASP A 282 -16.15 -7.69 25.46
C ASP A 282 -16.89 -8.89 24.83
N PHE A 283 -17.80 -8.61 23.89
CA PHE A 283 -18.48 -9.65 23.13
C PHE A 283 -17.47 -10.45 22.30
N LEU A 284 -16.59 -9.78 21.56
CA LEU A 284 -15.61 -10.43 20.69
C LEU A 284 -14.54 -11.21 21.48
N SER A 285 -14.22 -10.80 22.71
CA SER A 285 -13.36 -11.57 23.62
C SER A 285 -14.07 -12.71 24.35
N GLY A 286 -15.40 -12.83 24.22
CA GLY A 286 -16.21 -13.83 24.92
C GLY A 286 -16.34 -13.59 26.43
N THR A 287 -16.11 -12.36 26.89
CA THR A 287 -16.20 -11.95 28.31
C THR A 287 -17.57 -11.35 28.65
N LEU A 288 -18.33 -10.92 27.63
CA LEU A 288 -19.67 -10.38 27.80
C LEU A 288 -20.66 -11.48 28.19
N ASP A 289 -21.50 -11.22 29.19
CA ASP A 289 -22.52 -12.17 29.62
C ASP A 289 -23.63 -12.38 28.56
N THR A 290 -24.37 -13.47 28.69
CA THR A 290 -25.38 -13.86 27.69
C THR A 290 -26.51 -12.84 27.54
N ALA A 291 -26.92 -12.17 28.63
CA ALA A 291 -28.00 -11.18 28.57
C ALA A 291 -27.53 -9.91 27.86
N SER A 292 -26.36 -9.39 28.23
CA SER A 292 -25.74 -8.24 27.58
C SER A 292 -25.41 -8.51 26.11
N SER A 293 -25.02 -9.74 25.78
CA SER A 293 -24.79 -10.18 24.40
C SER A 293 -26.06 -10.15 23.55
N ALA A 294 -27.19 -10.59 24.11
CA ALA A 294 -28.49 -10.52 23.42
C ALA A 294 -28.92 -9.06 23.17
N VAL A 295 -28.72 -8.18 24.15
CA VAL A 295 -29.00 -6.75 24.03
C VAL A 295 -28.14 -6.08 22.97
N LEU A 296 -26.85 -6.42 22.89
CA LEU A 296 -25.96 -5.90 21.85
C LEU A 296 -26.42 -6.32 20.45
N LYS A 297 -26.76 -7.60 20.28
CA LYS A 297 -27.28 -8.11 19.00
C LYS A 297 -28.58 -7.42 18.61
N GLU A 298 -29.54 -7.31 19.52
CA GLU A 298 -30.81 -6.62 19.27
C GLU A 298 -30.59 -5.13 18.92
N ALA A 299 -29.67 -4.47 19.61
CA ALA A 299 -29.31 -3.08 19.31
C ALA A 299 -28.71 -2.95 17.90
N LEU A 300 -27.82 -3.85 17.50
CA LEU A 300 -27.24 -3.86 16.16
C LEU A 300 -28.28 -4.24 15.10
N ASP A 301 -29.17 -5.20 15.35
CA ASP A 301 -30.21 -5.62 14.39
C ASP A 301 -31.21 -4.50 14.09
N THR A 302 -31.46 -3.61 15.06
CA THR A 302 -32.35 -2.46 14.92
C THR A 302 -31.63 -1.17 14.51
N ALA A 303 -30.30 -1.19 14.45
CA ALA A 303 -29.48 -0.04 14.12
C ALA A 303 -29.49 0.30 12.62
N SER A 304 -29.08 1.54 12.31
CA SER A 304 -28.88 1.99 10.93
C SER A 304 -27.80 1.17 10.22
N VAL A 305 -27.82 1.14 8.88
CA VAL A 305 -26.79 0.43 8.10
C VAL A 305 -25.40 0.99 8.42
N GLU A 306 -25.28 2.31 8.55
CA GLU A 306 -24.05 3.02 8.89
C GLU A 306 -23.47 2.59 10.25
N GLU A 307 -24.33 2.49 11.26
CA GLU A 307 -23.96 2.06 12.62
C GLU A 307 -23.52 0.60 12.65
N ARG A 308 -24.27 -0.30 11.99
CA ARG A 308 -23.87 -1.71 11.84
C ARG A 308 -22.54 -1.85 11.09
N PHE A 309 -22.31 -1.02 10.07
CA PHE A 309 -21.07 -1.03 9.29
C PHE A 309 -19.88 -0.48 10.10
N ALA A 310 -20.10 0.51 10.97
CA ALA A 310 -19.11 0.98 11.93
C ALA A 310 -18.71 -0.13 12.92
N ALA A 311 -19.69 -0.86 13.46
CA ALA A 311 -19.43 -2.02 14.32
C ALA A 311 -18.65 -3.13 13.57
N ALA A 312 -18.96 -3.38 12.29
CA ALA A 312 -18.19 -4.32 11.47
C ALA A 312 -16.74 -3.86 11.24
N SER A 313 -16.51 -2.56 11.03
CA SER A 313 -15.17 -1.96 10.91
C SER A 313 -14.32 -2.14 12.17
N LEU A 314 -14.92 -1.92 13.34
CA LEU A 314 -14.28 -2.14 14.63
C LEU A 314 -14.03 -3.63 14.89
N THR A 315 -14.96 -4.49 14.47
CA THR A 315 -14.79 -5.95 14.54
C THR A 315 -13.60 -6.43 13.69
N VAL A 316 -13.47 -5.93 12.46
CA VAL A 316 -12.31 -6.21 11.60
C VAL A 316 -11.01 -5.74 12.25
N SER A 317 -11.02 -4.54 12.84
CA SER A 317 -9.84 -3.97 13.53
C SER A 317 -9.44 -4.80 14.75
N PHE A 318 -10.42 -5.26 15.53
CA PHE A 318 -10.21 -6.16 16.67
C PHE A 318 -9.61 -7.49 16.23
N LEU A 319 -10.19 -8.13 15.21
CA LEU A 319 -9.69 -9.40 14.68
C LEU A 319 -8.29 -9.26 14.10
N ARG A 320 -7.98 -8.16 13.39
CA ARG A 320 -6.63 -7.88 12.91
C ARG A 320 -5.61 -7.88 14.05
N ASN A 321 -5.88 -7.18 15.15
CA ASN A 321 -5.00 -7.16 16.32
C ASN A 321 -4.80 -8.57 16.90
N ILE A 322 -5.85 -9.39 16.95
CA ILE A 322 -5.75 -10.79 17.38
C ILE A 322 -4.89 -11.62 16.42
N PHE A 323 -5.05 -11.46 15.10
CA PHE A 323 -4.23 -12.18 14.13
C PHE A 323 -2.76 -11.76 14.16
N GLU A 324 -2.47 -10.48 14.40
CA GLU A 324 -1.11 -9.97 14.61
C GLU A 324 -0.48 -10.58 15.86
N GLN A 325 -1.21 -10.64 16.98
CA GLN A 325 -0.77 -11.32 18.20
C GLN A 325 -0.52 -12.81 17.98
N TRP A 326 -1.45 -13.52 17.33
CA TRP A 326 -1.28 -14.93 16.98
C TRP A 326 -0.05 -15.16 16.09
N SER A 327 0.13 -14.32 15.06
CA SER A 327 1.28 -14.41 14.15
C SER A 327 2.61 -14.22 14.89
N ALA A 328 2.69 -13.20 15.76
CA ALA A 328 3.87 -12.94 16.57
C ALA A 328 4.17 -14.09 17.55
N GLU A 329 3.15 -14.68 18.19
CA GLU A 329 3.34 -15.84 19.07
C GLU A 329 3.78 -17.10 18.30
N LYS A 330 3.20 -17.33 17.11
CA LYS A 330 3.58 -18.42 16.21
C LYS A 330 5.04 -18.31 15.79
N GLU A 331 5.47 -17.13 15.38
CA GLU A 331 6.87 -16.86 15.03
C GLU A 331 7.79 -17.07 16.23
N ARG A 332 7.37 -16.65 17.42
CA ARG A 332 8.10 -16.88 18.69
C ARG A 332 8.34 -18.36 18.96
N LEU A 333 7.31 -19.19 18.80
CA LEU A 333 7.44 -20.64 18.97
C LEU A 333 8.36 -21.29 17.94
N LEU A 334 8.28 -20.87 16.67
CA LEU A 334 9.14 -21.39 15.61
C LEU A 334 10.61 -21.10 15.91
N LYS A 335 10.95 -19.87 16.32
CA LYS A 335 12.33 -19.51 16.64
C LYS A 335 12.83 -20.17 17.95
N TYR A 336 11.97 -20.41 18.96
CA TYR A 336 12.35 -21.29 20.08
C TYR A 336 12.69 -22.71 19.62
N ARG A 337 11.86 -23.29 18.73
CA ARG A 337 12.09 -24.62 18.19
C ARG A 337 13.40 -24.70 17.41
N GLU A 338 13.70 -23.70 16.59
CA GLU A 338 14.97 -23.59 15.86
C GLU A 338 16.16 -23.49 16.81
N LEU A 339 16.09 -22.58 17.79
CA LEU A 339 17.14 -22.39 18.80
C LEU A 339 17.48 -23.69 19.54
N PHE A 340 16.47 -24.40 20.05
CA PHE A 340 16.69 -25.63 20.81
C PHE A 340 17.09 -26.81 19.91
N SER A 341 16.63 -26.85 18.64
CA SER A 341 17.08 -27.85 17.67
C SER A 341 18.56 -27.66 17.31
N ASP A 342 19.00 -26.42 17.08
CA ASP A 342 20.39 -26.10 16.81
C ASP A 342 21.29 -26.43 18.01
N TRP A 343 20.81 -26.12 19.21
CA TRP A 343 21.50 -26.51 20.44
C TRP A 343 21.70 -28.02 20.54
N HIS A 344 20.66 -28.82 20.29
CA HIS A 344 20.75 -30.28 20.32
C HIS A 344 21.73 -30.85 19.28
N ARG A 345 21.86 -30.21 18.11
CA ARG A 345 22.81 -30.64 17.07
C ARG A 345 24.26 -30.34 17.40
N GLN A 346 24.53 -29.31 18.20
CA GLN A 346 25.89 -28.88 18.53
C GLN A 346 26.49 -29.65 19.72
N GLU A 347 25.68 -30.41 20.46
CA GLU A 347 26.10 -31.21 21.63
C GLU A 347 26.89 -30.42 22.69
N THR A 348 26.71 -29.10 22.75
CA THR A 348 27.34 -28.20 23.73
C THR A 348 26.44 -27.95 24.93
N ALA A 349 27.00 -27.58 26.09
CA ALA A 349 26.20 -27.10 27.21
C ALA A 349 25.40 -25.82 26.83
N LEU A 350 24.11 -25.76 27.20
CA LEU A 350 23.21 -24.66 26.83
C LEU A 350 23.76 -23.25 27.17
N PRO A 351 24.36 -22.99 28.36
CA PRO A 351 24.92 -21.68 28.66
C PRO A 351 26.04 -21.26 27.70
N VAL A 352 26.88 -22.22 27.27
CA VAL A 352 27.97 -21.95 26.32
C VAL A 352 27.41 -21.66 24.94
N PHE A 353 26.37 -22.38 24.53
CA PHE A 353 25.67 -22.16 23.26
C PHE A 353 25.01 -20.78 23.21
N LEU A 354 24.26 -20.40 24.26
CA LEU A 354 23.58 -19.10 24.33
C LEU A 354 24.58 -17.95 24.32
N LYS A 355 25.69 -18.06 25.07
CA LYS A 355 26.75 -17.05 25.06
C LYS A 355 27.34 -16.83 23.66
N LYS A 356 27.66 -17.91 22.93
CA LYS A 356 28.15 -17.81 21.54
C LYS A 356 27.13 -17.15 20.60
N ARG A 357 25.84 -17.46 20.76
CA ARG A 357 24.76 -16.84 19.97
C ARG A 357 24.64 -15.34 20.26
N LEU A 358 24.76 -14.94 21.52
CA LEU A 358 24.68 -13.55 21.96
C LEU A 358 25.89 -12.72 21.48
N GLU A 359 27.08 -13.31 21.46
CA GLU A 359 28.28 -12.74 20.84
C GLU A 359 28.10 -12.56 19.32
N SER A 360 27.61 -13.58 18.62
CA SER A 360 27.31 -13.52 17.19
C SER A 360 26.26 -12.45 16.85
N LEU A 361 25.19 -12.36 17.64
CA LEU A 361 24.18 -11.30 17.51
C LEU A 361 24.80 -9.91 17.65
N SER A 362 25.68 -9.72 18.64
CA SER A 362 26.38 -8.45 18.86
C SER A 362 27.28 -8.06 17.69
N VAL A 363 27.96 -9.02 17.07
CA VAL A 363 28.78 -8.78 15.86
C VAL A 363 27.90 -8.40 14.66
N ARG A 364 26.81 -9.14 14.42
CA ARG A 364 25.85 -8.82 13.33
C ARG A 364 25.26 -7.43 13.50
N GLN A 365 24.90 -7.05 14.73
CA GLN A 365 24.37 -5.74 15.05
C GLN A 365 25.39 -4.63 14.81
N LYS A 366 26.64 -4.80 15.26
CA LYS A 366 27.72 -3.82 15.02
C LYS A 366 28.04 -3.62 13.54
N ASN A 367 27.84 -4.65 12.72
CA ASN A 367 28.13 -4.63 11.28
C ASN A 367 26.90 -4.27 10.43
N GLY A 368 25.75 -3.94 11.02
CA GLY A 368 24.53 -3.61 10.27
C GLY A 368 23.94 -4.77 9.45
N LEU A 369 24.26 -6.02 9.83
CA LEU A 369 23.82 -7.23 9.12
C LEU A 369 22.45 -7.77 9.58
N ILE A 370 21.79 -7.06 10.51
CA ILE A 370 20.50 -7.41 11.09
C ILE A 370 19.74 -6.13 11.40
N SER A 371 18.42 -6.13 11.21
CA SER A 371 17.58 -4.99 11.57
C SER A 371 17.54 -4.79 13.10
N ILE A 372 17.21 -3.58 13.53
CA ILE A 372 17.12 -3.26 14.97
C ILE A 372 16.01 -4.10 15.64
N SER A 373 14.86 -4.24 14.98
CA SER A 373 13.73 -5.04 15.48
C SER A 373 14.08 -6.52 15.58
N ASP A 374 14.70 -7.09 14.55
CA ASP A 374 15.11 -8.50 14.58
C ASP A 374 16.16 -8.77 15.65
N ALA A 375 17.08 -7.82 15.84
CA ALA A 375 18.12 -7.95 16.87
C ALA A 375 17.56 -7.87 18.29
N GLN A 376 16.61 -6.95 18.55
CA GLN A 376 15.90 -6.88 19.84
C GLN A 376 15.14 -8.18 20.10
N TRP A 377 14.45 -8.68 19.08
CA TRP A 377 13.62 -9.86 19.19
C TRP A 377 14.46 -11.14 19.40
N GLU A 378 15.58 -11.30 18.68
CA GLU A 378 16.53 -12.40 18.89
C GLU A 378 17.15 -12.33 20.29
N ARG A 379 17.48 -11.11 20.78
CA ARG A 379 17.99 -10.92 22.15
C ARG A 379 16.99 -11.35 23.21
N GLU A 380 15.72 -10.94 23.11
CA GLU A 380 14.68 -11.33 24.08
C GLU A 380 14.52 -12.86 24.20
N ILE A 381 14.64 -13.58 23.07
CA ILE A 381 14.58 -15.04 23.07
C ILE A 381 15.78 -15.65 23.79
N LEU A 382 16.98 -15.13 23.53
CA LEU A 382 18.20 -15.63 24.16
C LEU A 382 18.19 -15.36 25.68
N GLU A 383 17.76 -14.17 26.11
CA GLU A 383 17.62 -13.82 27.53
C GLU A 383 16.62 -14.75 28.24
N LYS A 384 15.43 -14.98 27.64
CA LYS A 384 14.45 -15.93 28.20
C LYS A 384 14.98 -17.37 28.25
N ALA A 385 15.82 -17.76 27.29
CA ALA A 385 16.47 -19.07 27.32
C ALA A 385 17.58 -19.15 28.39
N GLU A 386 18.25 -18.04 28.70
CA GLU A 386 19.24 -17.95 29.76
C GLU A 386 18.57 -18.02 31.15
N ASP A 387 17.42 -17.39 31.34
CA ASP A 387 16.61 -17.52 32.58
C ASP A 387 16.24 -18.99 32.88
N LEU A 388 16.04 -19.82 31.85
CA LEU A 388 15.82 -21.26 32.01
C LEU A 388 17.04 -21.98 32.58
N THR A 389 18.26 -21.54 32.22
CA THR A 389 19.50 -22.11 32.77
C THR A 389 19.64 -21.77 34.25
N LEU A 390 19.32 -20.53 34.63
CA LEU A 390 19.37 -20.06 36.02
C LEU A 390 18.31 -20.70 36.92
N SER A 391 17.14 -21.04 36.38
CA SER A 391 16.05 -21.69 37.12
C SER A 391 16.18 -23.21 37.24
N SER A 392 17.09 -23.85 36.48
CA SER A 392 17.34 -25.31 36.52
C SER A 392 18.02 -25.85 37.79
N VAL A 393 18.26 -25.01 38.80
CA VAL A 393 19.06 -25.29 40.01
C VAL A 393 18.42 -26.30 40.99
N LYS A 394 17.27 -26.91 40.66
CA LYS A 394 16.58 -27.90 41.51
C LYS A 394 16.31 -29.21 40.76
N ASP A 395 17.19 -30.20 40.92
CA ASP A 395 16.99 -31.64 40.66
C ASP A 395 16.42 -32.09 39.29
N ARG A 396 16.33 -31.23 38.28
CA ARG A 396 15.87 -31.57 36.92
C ARG A 396 16.98 -31.43 35.90
N SER A 397 16.98 -32.31 34.90
CA SER A 397 17.89 -32.17 33.77
C SER A 397 17.53 -30.93 32.95
N LEU A 398 18.52 -30.18 32.46
CA LEU A 398 18.30 -29.00 31.59
C LEU A 398 17.41 -29.32 30.38
N ASN A 399 17.52 -30.54 29.83
CA ASN A 399 16.66 -31.02 28.74
C ASN A 399 15.18 -31.07 29.13
N GLU A 400 14.89 -31.52 30.36
CA GLU A 400 13.53 -31.58 30.90
C GLU A 400 12.98 -30.17 31.17
N THR A 401 13.80 -29.25 31.68
CA THR A 401 13.42 -27.84 31.87
C THR A 401 13.09 -27.16 30.53
N VAL A 402 13.92 -27.35 29.50
CA VAL A 402 13.68 -26.81 28.15
C VAL A 402 12.41 -27.42 27.54
N ARG A 403 12.22 -28.73 27.68
CA ARG A 403 11.02 -29.41 27.20
C ARG A 403 9.76 -28.87 27.89
N GLN A 404 9.78 -28.73 29.21
CA GLN A 404 8.64 -28.21 29.96
C GLN A 404 8.35 -26.76 29.55
N PHE A 405 9.36 -25.90 29.43
CA PHE A 405 9.17 -24.53 28.94
C PHE A 405 8.52 -24.50 27.56
N TYR A 406 9.00 -25.32 26.62
CA TYR A 406 8.43 -25.39 25.29
C TYR A 406 6.99 -25.92 25.31
N GLU A 407 6.69 -26.94 26.13
CA GLU A 407 5.34 -27.45 26.34
C GLU A 407 4.41 -26.37 26.92
N GLU A 408 4.84 -25.63 27.95
CA GLU A 408 4.10 -24.51 28.53
C GLU A 408 3.80 -23.43 27.48
N LYS A 409 4.80 -23.02 26.68
CA LYS A 409 4.61 -22.04 25.60
C LYS A 409 3.69 -22.56 24.51
N ARG A 410 3.77 -23.85 24.17
CA ARG A 410 2.88 -24.49 23.20
C ARG A 410 1.44 -24.55 23.71
N THR A 411 1.22 -24.87 24.98
CA THR A 411 -0.12 -24.88 25.59
C THR A 411 -0.71 -23.46 25.66
N ALA A 412 0.11 -22.46 25.97
CA ALA A 412 -0.32 -21.06 25.91
C ALA A 412 -0.74 -20.67 24.49
N PHE A 413 0.06 -21.00 23.47
CA PHE A 413 -0.26 -20.72 22.07
C PHE A 413 -1.52 -21.46 21.58
N GLN A 414 -1.72 -22.73 21.97
CA GLN A 414 -2.97 -23.45 21.69
C GLN A 414 -4.19 -22.76 22.30
N THR A 415 -4.01 -22.10 23.45
CA THR A 415 -5.08 -21.30 24.06
C THR A 415 -5.34 -20.03 23.25
N THR A 416 -4.28 -19.38 22.74
CA THR A 416 -4.39 -18.26 21.80
C THR A 416 -5.12 -18.69 20.52
N GLU A 417 -4.75 -19.81 19.90
CA GLU A 417 -5.42 -20.35 18.70
C GLU A 417 -6.92 -20.57 18.93
N LYS A 418 -7.29 -21.16 20.07
CA LYS A 418 -8.71 -21.34 20.44
C LYS A 418 -9.44 -20.01 20.62
N ARG A 419 -8.80 -19.03 21.28
CA ARG A 419 -9.37 -17.69 21.48
C ARG A 419 -9.54 -16.95 20.16
N THR A 420 -8.58 -17.04 19.25
CA THR A 420 -8.66 -16.45 17.91
C THR A 420 -9.79 -17.08 17.11
N ALA A 421 -9.90 -18.41 17.09
CA ALA A 421 -10.98 -19.10 16.41
C ALA A 421 -12.37 -18.72 16.97
N GLU A 422 -12.46 -18.61 18.30
CA GLU A 422 -13.68 -18.19 18.99
C GLU A 422 -14.06 -16.74 18.67
N ALA A 423 -13.10 -15.81 18.65
CA ALA A 423 -13.33 -14.42 18.28
C ALA A 423 -13.87 -14.29 16.85
N VAL A 424 -13.33 -15.07 15.90
CA VAL A 424 -13.85 -15.14 14.52
C VAL A 424 -15.29 -15.68 14.51
N ARG A 425 -15.56 -16.76 15.24
CA ARG A 425 -16.91 -17.33 15.35
C ARG A 425 -17.92 -16.32 15.89
N LEU A 426 -17.54 -15.59 16.94
CA LEU A 426 -18.36 -14.55 17.56
C LEU A 426 -18.60 -13.39 16.59
N ALA A 427 -17.55 -12.91 15.91
CA ALA A 427 -17.66 -11.88 14.88
C ALA A 427 -18.63 -12.27 13.76
N CYS A 428 -18.52 -13.47 13.19
CA CYS A 428 -19.45 -13.97 12.19
C CYS A 428 -20.87 -14.16 12.74
N SER A 429 -21.06 -14.30 14.06
CA SER A 429 -22.38 -14.40 14.68
C SER A 429 -23.05 -13.05 15.00
N LEU A 430 -22.30 -11.94 14.93
CA LEU A 430 -22.83 -10.59 15.14
C LEU A 430 -23.58 -10.08 13.91
N PHE A 431 -23.10 -10.45 12.73
CA PHE A 431 -23.65 -10.02 11.46
C PHE A 431 -24.18 -11.27 10.76
N ASP A 432 -25.51 -11.43 10.72
CA ASP A 432 -26.16 -12.66 10.26
C ASP A 432 -25.67 -13.06 8.85
N PRO A 433 -24.97 -14.20 8.70
CA PRO A 433 -24.49 -14.66 7.40
C PRO A 433 -25.60 -15.32 6.56
N GLY A 434 -26.78 -15.58 7.14
CA GLY A 434 -27.92 -16.18 6.44
C GLY A 434 -28.64 -15.24 5.47
N ILE A 435 -28.42 -13.93 5.60
CA ILE A 435 -28.93 -12.93 4.65
C ILE A 435 -27.82 -12.67 3.64
N SER A 436 -27.88 -13.33 2.48
CA SER A 436 -26.92 -13.17 1.39
C SER A 436 -27.07 -11.79 0.70
N ALA A 437 -26.84 -10.70 1.44
CA ALA A 437 -26.83 -9.32 0.98
C ALA A 437 -26.49 -8.30 2.08
N ASP A 438 -26.32 -8.68 3.36
CA ASP A 438 -26.10 -7.68 4.42
C ASP A 438 -24.71 -7.00 4.27
N PRO A 439 -24.63 -5.68 4.00
CA PRO A 439 -23.37 -5.03 3.69
C PRO A 439 -22.29 -5.16 4.78
N PRO A 440 -22.59 -5.05 6.09
CA PRO A 440 -21.63 -5.30 7.18
C PRO A 440 -21.02 -6.72 7.15
N SER A 441 -21.84 -7.76 6.91
CA SER A 441 -21.37 -9.14 6.76
C SER A 441 -20.42 -9.29 5.57
N LEU A 442 -20.79 -8.72 4.41
CA LEU A 442 -19.97 -8.77 3.20
C LEU A 442 -18.62 -8.07 3.41
N TYR A 443 -18.61 -6.93 4.09
CA TYR A 443 -17.40 -6.18 4.44
C TYR A 443 -16.49 -7.01 5.36
N LEU A 444 -17.03 -7.59 6.44
CA LEU A 444 -16.26 -8.42 7.37
C LEU A 444 -15.58 -9.59 6.65
N ILE A 445 -16.33 -10.35 5.85
CA ILE A 445 -15.78 -11.52 5.15
C ILE A 445 -14.76 -11.11 4.08
N THR A 446 -15.03 -10.03 3.34
CA THR A 446 -14.09 -9.51 2.35
C THR A 446 -12.76 -9.13 3.00
N GLU A 447 -12.80 -8.40 4.11
CA GLU A 447 -11.62 -7.99 4.86
C GLU A 447 -10.82 -9.18 5.42
N LEU A 448 -11.52 -10.18 5.98
CA LEU A 448 -10.89 -11.41 6.46
C LEU A 448 -10.28 -12.25 5.32
N SER A 449 -10.88 -12.26 4.14
CA SER A 449 -10.36 -13.01 2.99
C SER A 449 -9.13 -12.36 2.37
N LYS A 450 -9.07 -11.03 2.36
CA LYS A 450 -8.00 -10.25 1.74
C LYS A 450 -6.81 -9.99 2.67
N ASN A 451 -6.98 -10.10 3.98
CA ASN A 451 -5.87 -9.97 4.92
C ASN A 451 -4.99 -11.25 4.95
N PRO A 452 -3.67 -11.16 4.74
CA PRO A 452 -2.81 -12.34 4.70
C PRO A 452 -2.73 -13.14 6.00
N LEU A 453 -2.81 -12.46 7.15
CA LEU A 453 -2.72 -13.12 8.47
C LEU A 453 -3.99 -13.91 8.77
N SER A 454 -5.16 -13.32 8.54
CA SER A 454 -6.43 -14.03 8.66
C SER A 454 -6.54 -15.19 7.68
N ALA A 455 -6.16 -15.00 6.42
CA ALA A 455 -6.13 -16.07 5.43
C ALA A 455 -5.20 -17.23 5.86
N SER A 456 -4.01 -16.91 6.38
CA SER A 456 -3.10 -17.92 6.93
C SER A 456 -3.68 -18.64 8.15
N PHE A 457 -4.37 -17.92 9.04
CA PHE A 457 -4.99 -18.52 10.22
C PHE A 457 -6.12 -19.47 9.80
N LEU A 458 -7.09 -18.97 9.03
CA LEU A 458 -8.30 -19.69 8.61
C LEU A 458 -7.98 -20.90 7.74
N GLY A 459 -6.90 -20.86 6.95
CA GLY A 459 -6.41 -22.03 6.21
C GLY A 459 -5.87 -23.15 7.09
N SER A 460 -5.40 -22.84 8.31
CA SER A 460 -4.91 -23.83 9.28
C SER A 460 -5.93 -24.20 10.36
N HIS A 461 -6.90 -23.33 10.61
CA HIS A 461 -7.92 -23.44 11.64
C HIS A 461 -9.29 -23.10 11.01
N PRO A 462 -9.94 -24.07 10.34
CA PRO A 462 -11.22 -23.82 9.71
C PRO A 462 -12.29 -23.49 10.75
N VAL A 463 -12.94 -22.34 10.59
CA VAL A 463 -14.07 -21.89 11.42
C VAL A 463 -15.34 -22.03 10.58
N GLU A 464 -16.25 -22.93 10.98
CA GLU A 464 -17.48 -23.23 10.22
C GLU A 464 -18.28 -21.97 9.92
N ALA A 465 -18.48 -21.09 10.91
CA ALA A 465 -19.23 -19.83 10.73
C ALA A 465 -18.64 -18.92 9.63
N TYR A 466 -17.32 -18.90 9.45
CA TYR A 466 -16.67 -18.15 8.37
C TYR A 466 -16.84 -18.85 7.02
N LEU A 467 -16.67 -20.18 6.99
CA LEU A 467 -16.81 -20.98 5.76
C LEU A 467 -18.23 -20.89 5.20
N ASP A 468 -19.24 -20.96 6.07
CA ASP A 468 -20.65 -20.82 5.70
C ASP A 468 -20.90 -19.44 5.09
N ALA A 469 -20.46 -18.37 5.76
CA ALA A 469 -20.59 -16.99 5.28
C ALA A 469 -19.85 -16.75 3.94
N SER A 470 -18.62 -17.26 3.82
CA SER A 470 -17.82 -17.14 2.60
C SER A 470 -18.41 -17.93 1.42
N SER A 471 -19.01 -19.09 1.68
CA SER A 471 -19.67 -19.89 0.64
C SER A 471 -20.92 -19.21 0.09
N ALA A 472 -21.71 -18.56 0.95
CA ALA A 472 -22.89 -17.79 0.56
C ALA A 472 -22.52 -16.60 -0.36
N LEU A 473 -21.39 -15.94 -0.06
CA LEU A 473 -20.79 -14.88 -0.88
C LEU A 473 -20.42 -15.35 -2.29
N LEU A 474 -19.70 -16.47 -2.40
CA LEU A 474 -19.27 -17.01 -3.70
C LEU A 474 -20.45 -17.41 -4.60
N VAL A 475 -21.58 -17.82 -4.01
CA VAL A 475 -22.81 -18.11 -4.74
C VAL A 475 -23.46 -16.81 -5.23
N SER A 476 -23.52 -15.78 -4.38
CA SER A 476 -24.05 -14.46 -4.72
C SER A 476 -23.23 -13.76 -5.82
N ASP A 477 -21.89 -13.77 -5.73
CA ASP A 477 -20.99 -13.20 -6.73
C ASP A 477 -21.15 -13.90 -8.09
N ARG A 478 -21.35 -15.22 -8.09
CA ARG A 478 -21.65 -15.99 -9.31
C ARG A 478 -23.01 -15.61 -9.89
N GLU A 479 -24.03 -15.42 -9.07
CA GLU A 479 -25.34 -14.95 -9.52
C GLU A 479 -25.31 -13.53 -10.06
N GLU A 480 -24.59 -12.61 -9.44
CA GLU A 480 -24.43 -11.23 -9.92
C GLU A 480 -23.61 -11.17 -11.22
N ALA A 481 -22.51 -11.92 -11.30
CA ALA A 481 -21.75 -12.04 -12.54
C ALA A 481 -22.60 -12.62 -13.68
N LEU A 482 -23.47 -13.60 -13.40
CA LEU A 482 -24.44 -14.13 -14.36
C LEU A 482 -25.50 -13.08 -14.73
N LYS A 483 -26.05 -12.33 -13.77
CA LYS A 483 -27.02 -11.24 -14.04
C LYS A 483 -26.41 -10.10 -14.86
N LYS A 484 -25.16 -9.74 -14.58
CA LYS A 484 -24.41 -8.72 -15.33
C LYS A 484 -24.12 -9.20 -16.75
N ALA A 485 -23.68 -10.45 -16.91
CA ALA A 485 -23.50 -11.07 -18.23
C ALA A 485 -24.82 -11.15 -19.02
N ILE A 486 -25.95 -11.45 -18.36
CA ILE A 486 -27.28 -11.43 -19.02
C ILE A 486 -27.67 -10.01 -19.43
N ARG A 487 -27.41 -8.99 -18.62
CA ARG A 487 -27.66 -7.57 -18.98
C ARG A 487 -26.77 -7.07 -20.12
N GLU A 488 -25.51 -7.51 -20.17
CA GLU A 488 -24.58 -7.17 -21.25
C GLU A 488 -24.90 -7.89 -22.57
N VAL A 489 -25.58 -9.05 -22.51
CA VAL A 489 -26.01 -9.85 -23.67
C VAL A 489 -27.42 -9.48 -24.16
N SER A 490 -28.21 -8.75 -23.38
CA SER A 490 -29.53 -8.25 -23.79
C SER A 490 -29.58 -6.71 -23.87
N PRO A 491 -29.14 -6.10 -25.00
CA PRO A 491 -29.39 -4.67 -25.25
C PRO A 491 -30.85 -4.34 -25.63
N ASP A 492 -31.73 -5.32 -25.84
CA ASP A 492 -33.13 -5.09 -26.23
C ASP A 492 -34.08 -6.12 -25.59
N SER A 493 -34.65 -5.78 -24.43
CA SER A 493 -35.97 -6.26 -24.02
C SER A 493 -36.48 -5.58 -22.74
N LEU A 494 -36.82 -4.28 -22.86
CA LEU A 494 -38.15 -3.70 -22.61
C LEU A 494 -38.12 -2.18 -22.69
#